data_AF-A0A8T5S211-F1
#
_entry.id   AF-A0A8T5S211-F1
#
_cell.length_a   1.000
_cell.length_b   1.000
_cell.length_c   1.000
_cell.angle_alpha   90.00
_cell.angle_beta   90.00
_cell.angle_gamma   90.00
#
_symmetry.space_group_name_H-M   'P 1'
#
loop_
_entity.id
_entity.type
_entity.pdbx_description
1 polymer ?
#
loop_
_entity_poly.entity_id
_entity_poly.type
_entity_poly.pdbx_seq_one_letter_code
_entity_poly.pdbx_strand_id
1 'polypeptide(L)'
;MKNVDILYESTKRALTSFENIKECIQGLYEVFKITLPPDSMYFNIGQDNIEALYENLLELMVNDLGAIEFMKKLKSAEINLDLPLDNLLK
;
A
#
# COMPACT_ATOMS: atom_id res chain seq x y z
N MET A 1 -9.92 -21.92 -23.75
CA MET A 1 -9.26 -22.00 -22.42
C MET A 1 -8.01 -21.11 -22.41
N LYS A 2 -8.14 -19.78 -22.48
CA LYS A 2 -6.97 -18.88 -22.35
C LYS A 2 -7.30 -17.60 -21.58
N ASN A 3 -8.43 -16.94 -21.86
CA ASN A 3 -8.75 -15.66 -21.21
C ASN A 3 -9.30 -15.78 -19.78
N VAL A 4 -10.09 -16.82 -19.51
CA VAL A 4 -10.66 -17.05 -18.17
C VAL A 4 -9.57 -17.39 -17.15
N ASP A 5 -8.61 -18.22 -17.55
CA ASP A 5 -7.49 -18.64 -16.71
C ASP A 5 -6.55 -17.47 -16.39
N ILE A 6 -6.28 -16.59 -17.38
CA ILE A 6 -5.47 -15.37 -17.18
C ILE A 6 -6.15 -14.41 -16.21
N LEU A 7 -7.47 -14.18 -16.37
CA LEU A 7 -8.23 -13.30 -15.49
C LEU A 7 -8.24 -13.84 -14.06
N TYR A 8 -8.48 -15.13 -13.89
CA TYR A 8 -8.48 -15.79 -12.59
C TYR A 8 -7.13 -15.62 -11.86
N GLU A 9 -6.02 -15.90 -12.54
CA GLU A 9 -4.69 -15.75 -11.94
C GLU A 9 -4.34 -14.27 -11.64
N SER A 10 -4.80 -13.34 -12.48
CA SER A 10 -4.61 -11.90 -12.22
C SER A 10 -5.39 -11.45 -10.98
N THR A 11 -6.65 -11.87 -10.84
CA THR A 11 -7.47 -11.58 -9.67
C THR A 11 -6.86 -12.17 -8.41
N LYS A 12 -6.39 -13.42 -8.48
CA LYS A 12 -5.71 -14.08 -7.37
C LYS A 12 -4.47 -13.31 -6.90
N ARG A 13 -3.62 -12.87 -7.83
CA ARG A 13 -2.45 -12.03 -7.50
C ARG A 13 -2.85 -10.72 -6.84
N ALA A 14 -3.87 -10.03 -7.34
CA ALA A 14 -4.36 -8.79 -6.76
C ALA A 14 -4.85 -8.98 -5.32
N LEU A 15 -5.61 -10.05 -5.04
CA LEU A 15 -6.06 -10.40 -3.69
C LEU A 15 -4.89 -10.73 -2.76
N THR A 16 -3.89 -11.47 -3.24
CA THR A 16 -2.66 -11.71 -2.45
C THR A 16 -1.91 -10.42 -2.17
N SER A 17 -1.79 -9.52 -3.16
CA SER A 17 -1.15 -8.21 -2.95
C SER A 17 -1.89 -7.38 -1.90
N PHE A 18 -3.22 -7.43 -1.87
CA PHE A 18 -4.01 -6.76 -0.83
C PHE A 18 -3.68 -7.28 0.57
N GLU A 19 -3.67 -8.60 0.78
CA GLU A 19 -3.30 -9.16 2.09
C GLU A 19 -1.86 -8.80 2.47
N ASN A 20 -0.91 -8.83 1.53
CA ASN A 20 0.47 -8.41 1.79
C ASN A 20 0.55 -6.94 2.23
N ILE A 21 -0.19 -6.04 1.58
CA ILE A 21 -0.24 -4.62 1.95
C ILE A 21 -0.76 -4.45 3.38
N LYS A 22 -1.85 -5.16 3.71
CA LYS A 22 -2.43 -5.14 5.05
C LYS A 22 -1.46 -5.65 6.12
N GLU A 23 -0.77 -6.76 5.85
CA GLU A 23 0.27 -7.29 6.74
C GLU A 23 1.44 -6.30 6.92
N CYS A 24 1.88 -5.64 5.84
CA CYS A 24 2.91 -4.60 5.92
C CYS A 24 2.47 -3.43 6.80
N ILE A 25 1.24 -2.93 6.63
CA ILE A 25 0.70 -1.83 7.43
C ILE A 25 0.66 -2.20 8.91
N GLN A 26 0.20 -3.42 9.23
CA GLN A 26 0.20 -3.93 10.61
C GLN A 26 1.62 -4.03 11.17
N GLY A 27 2.56 -4.58 10.39
CA GLY A 27 3.96 -4.67 10.80
C GLY A 27 4.59 -3.31 11.09
N LEU A 28 4.30 -2.29 10.26
CA LEU A 28 4.75 -0.93 10.50
C LEU A 28 4.18 -0.36 11.80
N TYR A 29 2.88 -0.55 12.06
CA TYR A 29 2.25 -0.09 13.29
C TYR A 29 2.87 -0.73 14.54
N GLU A 30 3.10 -2.05 14.53
CA GLU A 30 3.74 -2.74 15.65
C GLU A 30 5.17 -2.24 15.90
N VAL A 31 5.95 -2.00 14.83
CA VAL A 31 7.29 -1.39 14.96
C VAL A 31 7.19 0.01 15.59
N PHE A 32 6.26 0.85 15.13
CA PHE A 32 6.04 2.18 15.70
C PHE A 32 5.68 2.12 17.18
N LYS A 33 4.80 1.21 17.57
CA LYS A 33 4.36 1.01 18.96
C LYS A 33 5.47 0.54 19.90
N ILE A 34 6.43 -0.24 19.39
CA ILE A 34 7.63 -0.63 20.15
C ILE A 34 8.62 0.53 20.24
N THR A 35 8.75 1.32 19.17
CA THR A 35 9.82 2.32 19.03
C THR A 35 9.49 3.65 19.69
N LEU A 36 8.22 4.06 19.68
CA LEU A 36 7.80 5.37 20.16
C LEU A 36 6.99 5.27 21.46
N PRO A 37 7.18 6.20 22.42
CA PRO A 37 6.33 6.29 23.59
C PRO A 37 4.87 6.56 23.18
N PRO A 38 3.88 5.85 23.75
CA PRO A 38 2.47 6.02 23.39
C PRO A 38 1.94 7.45 23.56
N ASP A 39 2.42 8.18 24.56
CA ASP A 39 2.00 9.57 24.83
C ASP A 39 2.80 10.61 24.03
N SER A 40 3.67 10.17 23.13
CA SER A 40 4.45 11.09 22.30
C SER A 40 3.64 11.62 21.12
N MET A 41 3.81 12.90 20.81
CA MET A 41 3.25 13.50 19.59
C MET A 41 3.67 12.73 18.32
N TYR A 42 4.86 12.15 18.30
CA TYR A 42 5.36 11.35 17.17
C TYR A 42 4.59 10.03 17.01
N PHE A 43 4.19 9.37 18.10
CA PHE A 43 3.37 8.17 18.05
C PHE A 43 2.00 8.47 17.46
N ASN A 44 1.35 9.54 17.93
CA ASN A 44 0.05 9.98 17.41
C ASN A 44 0.10 10.32 15.92
N ILE A 45 1.09 11.12 15.49
CA ILE A 45 1.27 11.46 14.08
C ILE A 45 1.57 10.21 13.23
N GLY A 46 2.36 9.28 13.76
CA GLY A 46 2.65 8.01 13.09
C GLY A 46 1.40 7.17 12.89
N GLN A 47 0.56 7.07 13.93
CA GLN A 47 -0.71 6.37 13.88
C GLN A 47 -1.67 7.02 12.88
N ASP A 48 -1.84 8.33 12.92
CA ASP A 48 -2.71 9.09 12.00
C ASP A 48 -2.30 8.86 10.53
N ASN A 49 -0.99 8.85 10.24
CA ASN A 49 -0.48 8.59 8.90
C ASN A 49 -0.71 7.15 8.43
N ILE A 50 -0.62 6.17 9.33
CA ILE A 50 -0.92 4.77 9.02
C ILE A 50 -2.41 4.58 8.72
N GLU A 51 -3.28 5.19 9.53
CA GLU A 51 -4.72 5.17 9.31
C GLU A 51 -5.07 5.81 7.96
N ALA A 52 -4.57 7.02 7.70
CA ALA A 52 -4.76 7.71 6.44
C ALA A 52 -4.23 6.90 5.24
N LEU A 53 -3.09 6.22 5.37
CA LEU A 53 -2.56 5.35 4.31
C LEU A 53 -3.54 4.20 4.00
N TYR A 54 -4.03 3.52 5.04
CA TYR A 54 -4.97 2.41 4.87
C TYR A 54 -6.29 2.87 4.23
N GLU A 55 -6.85 4.00 4.70
CA GLU A 55 -8.07 4.59 4.12
C GLU A 55 -7.88 4.95 2.64
N ASN A 56 -6.80 5.64 2.29
CA ASN A 56 -6.52 6.02 0.90
C ASN A 56 -6.35 4.80 -0.01
N LEU A 57 -5.73 3.72 0.49
CA LEU A 57 -5.61 2.47 -0.26
C LEU A 57 -6.97 1.82 -0.49
N LEU A 58 -7.83 1.77 0.54
CA LEU A 58 -9.21 1.27 0.39
C LEU A 58 -9.99 2.09 -0.64
N GLU A 59 -9.91 3.41 -0.58
CA GLU A 59 -10.61 4.30 -1.52
C GLU A 59 -10.14 4.10 -2.97
N LEU A 60 -8.82 3.94 -3.18
CA LEU A 60 -8.27 3.60 -4.50
C LEU A 60 -8.78 2.26 -5.04
N MET A 61 -9.01 1.27 -4.18
CA MET A 61 -9.47 -0.07 -4.58
C MET A 61 -10.96 -0.16 -4.89
N VAL A 62 -11.79 0.72 -4.32
CA VAL A 62 -13.25 0.73 -4.55
C VAL A 62 -13.67 1.68 -5.67
N ASN A 63 -12.76 2.54 -6.16
CA ASN A 63 -13.02 3.52 -7.20
C ASN A 63 -12.38 3.12 -8.54
N ASP A 64 -13.12 2.38 -9.37
CA ASP A 64 -12.64 1.87 -10.67
C ASP A 64 -12.08 2.97 -11.59
N LEU A 65 -12.70 4.15 -11.61
CA LEU A 65 -12.23 5.31 -12.39
C LEU A 65 -10.99 5.94 -11.76
N GLY A 66 -10.97 6.02 -10.42
CA GLY A 66 -9.82 6.48 -9.64
C GLY A 66 -8.58 5.61 -9.85
N ALA A 67 -8.75 4.29 -9.93
CA ALA A 67 -7.66 3.35 -10.19
C ALA A 67 -6.99 3.57 -11.57
N ILE A 68 -7.78 3.87 -12.61
CA ILE A 68 -7.25 4.16 -13.95
C ILE A 68 -6.43 5.46 -13.95
N GLU A 69 -6.92 6.53 -13.33
CA GLU A 69 -6.19 7.79 -13.23
C GLU A 69 -4.97 7.68 -12.30
N PHE A 70 -5.07 6.90 -11.23
CA PHE A 70 -3.95 6.56 -10.36
C PHE A 70 -2.84 5.85 -11.14
N MET A 71 -3.17 4.85 -11.97
CA MET A 71 -2.18 4.14 -12.79
C MET A 71 -1.45 5.07 -13.78
N LYS A 72 -2.09 6.16 -14.24
CA LYS A 72 -1.43 7.19 -15.06
C LYS A 72 -0.45 8.02 -14.23
N LYS A 73 -0.82 8.40 -13.01
CA LYS A 73 0.02 9.18 -12.08
C LYS A 73 1.14 8.37 -11.46
N LEU A 74 0.91 7.09 -11.16
CA LEU A 74 1.88 6.17 -10.57
C LEU A 74 3.12 6.01 -11.45
N LYS A 75 2.92 5.98 -12.78
CA LYS A 75 4.04 5.95 -13.74
C LYS A 75 4.94 7.19 -13.68
N SER A 76 4.46 8.28 -13.12
CA SER A 76 5.20 9.54 -12.92
C SER A 76 5.54 9.82 -11.45
N ALA A 77 5.09 8.97 -10.53
CA ALA A 77 5.30 9.17 -9.11
C ALA A 77 6.66 8.61 -8.72
N GLU A 78 7.65 9.49 -8.53
CA GLU A 78 8.86 9.13 -7.80
C GLU A 78 8.52 9.02 -6.32
N ILE A 79 8.65 7.82 -5.77
CA ILE A 79 8.70 7.63 -4.33
C ILE A 79 10.09 8.13 -3.91
N ASN A 80 10.15 9.39 -3.48
CA ASN A 80 11.39 10.02 -3.03
C ASN A 80 11.68 9.56 -1.59
N LEU A 81 12.10 8.30 -1.47
CA LEU A 81 12.56 7.71 -0.23
C LEU A 81 14.08 7.59 -0.32
N ASP A 82 14.78 7.92 0.76
CA ASP A 82 16.21 7.60 0.92
C ASP A 82 16.36 6.09 1.23
N LEU A 83 15.79 5.27 0.34
CA LEU A 83 15.76 3.81 0.40
C LEU A 83 16.25 3.27 -0.95
N PRO A 84 17.13 2.26 -0.96
CA PRO A 84 17.59 1.65 -2.20
C PRO A 84 16.49 0.78 -2.82
N LEU A 85 15.60 1.40 -3.61
CA LEU A 85 14.47 0.74 -4.28
C LEU A 85 14.80 0.27 -5.71
N ASP A 86 16.02 0.50 -6.19
CA ASP A 86 16.50 0.28 -7.57
C ASP A 86 16.31 -1.14 -8.11
N ASN A 87 16.00 -2.12 -7.25
CA ASN A 87 15.81 -3.52 -7.63
C ASN A 87 14.35 -3.96 -7.81
N LEU A 88 13.36 -3.11 -7.53
CA LEU A 88 11.94 -3.50 -7.53
C LEU A 88 11.19 -3.29 -8.86
N LEU A 89 11.79 -2.60 -9.83
CA LEU A 89 11.16 -2.25 -11.12
C LEU A 89 11.74 -3.02 -12.33
N LYS A 90 12.36 -4.18 -12.11
CA LYS A 90 12.89 -5.03 -13.20
C LYS A 90 11.85 -5.98 -13.77
#